data_AF-A0A1B9NXW2-F1
#
_entry.id   AF-A0A1B9NXW2-F1
#
_cell.length_a   1.000
_cell.length_b   1.000
_cell.length_c   1.000
_cell.angle_alpha   90.00
_cell.angle_beta   90.00
_cell.angle_gamma   90.00
#
_symmetry.space_group_name_H-M   'P 1'
#
loop_
_entity.id
_entity.type
_entity.pdbx_description
1 polymer ?
#
loop_
_entity_poly.entity_id
_entity_poly.type
_entity_poly.pdbx_seq_one_letter_code
_entity_poly.pdbx_strand_id
1 'polypeptide(L)'
;MGNAVKVGDIGTAHDGFHPSPILAGSGTVKVDGVPAARKGDPLAPHSKPKHPPHPRAISEGSNSVFMDGQPAARSGDAVGCGGKVQGGGTVNIG
;
A
#
# COMPACT_ATOMS: atom_id res chain seq x y z
N MET A 1 -13.40 -5.34 11.25
CA MET A 1 -12.04 -4.75 11.23
C MET A 1 -12.00 -3.76 10.08
N GLY A 2 -11.39 -2.59 10.24
CA GLY A 2 -11.19 -1.62 9.16
C GLY A 2 -10.32 -2.19 8.03
N ASN A 3 -10.45 -1.64 6.82
CA ASN A 3 -9.66 -2.04 5.64
C ASN A 3 -8.67 -0.97 5.16
N ALA A 4 -8.66 0.21 5.78
CA ALA A 4 -7.73 1.28 5.41
C ALA A 4 -6.27 0.84 5.58
N VAL A 5 -5.43 1.24 4.61
CA VAL A 5 -4.00 0.93 4.62
C VAL A 5 -3.20 2.19 4.94
N LYS A 6 -2.14 2.04 5.72
CA LYS A 6 -1.27 3.14 6.19
C LYS A 6 0.20 2.78 6.09
N VAL A 7 1.08 3.77 6.25
CA VAL A 7 2.54 3.56 6.24
C VAL A 7 2.94 2.46 7.23
N GLY A 8 3.84 1.57 6.80
CA GLY A 8 4.26 0.40 7.58
C GLY A 8 3.44 -0.86 7.36
N ASP A 9 2.21 -0.76 6.84
CA ASP A 9 1.43 -1.94 6.40
C ASP A 9 2.14 -2.63 5.20
N ILE A 10 1.77 -3.88 4.92
CA ILE A 10 2.58 -4.79 4.08
C ILE A 10 1.98 -4.97 2.68
N GLY A 11 2.81 -4.88 1.64
CA GLY A 11 2.54 -5.47 0.33
C GLY A 11 3.01 -6.92 0.27
N THR A 12 2.10 -7.84 -0.05
CA THR A 12 2.38 -9.29 -0.08
C THR A 12 3.50 -9.66 -1.04
N ALA A 13 4.03 -10.88 -0.87
CA ALA A 13 4.93 -11.51 -1.83
C ALA A 13 4.27 -11.72 -3.20
N HIS A 14 5.09 -11.90 -4.23
CA HIS A 14 4.70 -12.45 -5.53
C HIS A 14 5.92 -13.07 -6.22
N ASP A 15 5.74 -14.14 -6.99
CA ASP A 15 6.79 -14.76 -7.84
C ASP A 15 8.13 -15.06 -7.13
N GLY A 16 8.09 -15.35 -5.83
CA GLY A 16 9.27 -15.59 -5.00
C GLY A 16 10.00 -14.33 -4.50
N PHE A 17 9.49 -13.13 -4.77
CA PHE A 17 9.91 -11.89 -4.13
C PHE A 17 9.18 -11.72 -2.80
N HIS A 18 9.93 -11.40 -1.73
CA HIS A 18 9.40 -11.35 -0.36
C HIS A 18 8.44 -10.16 -0.14
N PRO A 19 7.57 -10.19 0.89
CA PRO A 19 6.73 -9.05 1.25
C PRO A 19 7.57 -7.84 1.66
N SER A 20 7.03 -6.62 1.52
CA SER A 20 7.72 -5.40 1.93
C SER A 20 6.75 -4.29 2.37
N PRO A 21 7.17 -3.37 3.26
CA PRO A 21 6.28 -2.36 3.84
C PRO A 21 6.06 -1.15 2.92
N ILE A 22 4.95 -0.44 3.13
CA ILE A 22 4.69 0.88 2.57
C ILE A 22 5.59 1.91 3.25
N LEU A 23 6.27 2.74 2.45
CA LEU A 23 7.30 3.68 2.92
C LEU A 23 6.82 5.11 3.10
N ALA A 24 5.82 5.52 2.32
CA ALA A 24 5.26 6.86 2.40
C ALA A 24 3.75 6.84 2.22
N GLY A 25 3.11 7.92 2.62
CA GLY A 25 1.66 8.08 2.59
C GLY A 25 1.29 9.55 2.46
N SER A 26 0.03 9.85 2.78
CA SER A 26 -0.51 11.20 2.84
C SER A 26 0.26 12.10 3.82
N GLY A 27 0.49 13.35 3.42
CA GLY A 27 1.06 14.39 4.29
C GLY A 27 0.03 15.04 5.22
N THR A 28 -1.27 14.85 4.97
CA THR A 28 -2.35 15.57 5.68
C THR A 28 -3.36 14.64 6.35
N VAL A 29 -3.57 13.43 5.81
CA VAL A 29 -4.54 12.45 6.28
C VAL A 29 -3.83 11.32 7.02
N LYS A 30 -4.32 11.01 8.22
CA LYS A 30 -3.84 9.91 9.04
C LYS A 30 -4.96 8.92 9.33
N VAL A 31 -4.65 7.63 9.26
CA VAL A 31 -5.50 6.53 9.74
C VAL A 31 -4.85 6.00 11.00
N ASP A 32 -5.60 5.97 12.11
CA ASP A 32 -5.10 5.51 13.41
C ASP A 32 -3.78 6.21 13.83
N GLY A 33 -3.66 7.51 13.51
CA GLY A 33 -2.46 8.31 13.81
C GLY A 33 -1.28 8.13 12.84
N VAL A 34 -1.38 7.24 11.87
CA VAL A 34 -0.32 6.93 10.89
C VAL A 34 -0.69 7.50 9.51
N PRO A 35 0.25 8.05 8.73
CA PRO A 35 -0.02 8.52 7.37
C PRO A 35 -0.77 7.49 6.51
N ALA A 36 -1.92 7.89 5.96
CA ALA A 36 -2.76 7.01 5.17
C ALA A 36 -2.13 6.74 3.79
N ALA A 37 -2.18 5.49 3.33
CA ALA A 37 -1.65 5.11 2.03
C ALA A 37 -2.66 5.37 0.91
N ARG A 38 -2.17 5.70 -0.27
CA ARG A 38 -2.95 6.04 -1.46
C ARG A 38 -2.35 5.38 -2.69
N LYS A 39 -3.10 5.34 -3.78
CA LYS A 39 -2.57 4.96 -5.08
C LYS A 39 -1.34 5.81 -5.42
N GLY A 40 -0.29 5.13 -5.88
CA GLY A 40 1.01 5.73 -6.21
C GLY A 40 2.01 5.77 -5.06
N ASP A 41 1.58 5.57 -3.81
CA ASP A 41 2.52 5.58 -2.67
C ASP A 41 3.49 4.37 -2.75
N PRO A 42 4.78 4.57 -2.44
CA PRO A 42 5.82 3.56 -2.63
C PRO A 42 5.84 2.52 -1.51
N LEU A 43 6.20 1.29 -1.89
CA LEU A 43 6.64 0.25 -0.97
C LEU A 43 8.15 0.06 -1.10
N ALA A 44 8.77 -0.55 -0.08
CA ALA A 44 10.19 -0.84 -0.15
C ALA A 44 10.49 -1.77 -1.34
N PRO A 45 11.49 -1.47 -2.18
CA PRO A 45 11.94 -2.37 -3.22
C PRO A 45 12.29 -3.74 -2.64
N HIS A 46 12.12 -4.78 -3.44
CA HIS A 46 12.50 -6.14 -3.05
C HIS A 46 13.24 -6.84 -4.17
N SER A 47 13.97 -7.89 -3.79
CA SER A 47 14.72 -8.75 -4.71
C SER A 47 14.52 -10.21 -4.34
N LYS A 48 15.05 -11.10 -5.18
CA LYS A 48 15.14 -12.53 -4.91
C LYS A 48 16.45 -13.06 -5.49
N PRO A 49 16.92 -14.27 -5.11
CA PRO A 49 18.17 -14.82 -5.64
C PRO A 49 18.21 -14.77 -7.18
N LYS A 50 19.35 -14.32 -7.73
CA LYS A 50 19.61 -14.19 -9.18
C LYS A 50 18.71 -13.18 -9.94
N HIS A 51 18.02 -12.28 -9.24
CA HIS A 51 17.22 -11.22 -9.86
C HIS A 51 17.50 -9.87 -9.18
N PRO A 52 17.71 -8.78 -9.94
CA PRO A 52 17.95 -7.46 -9.34
C PRO A 52 16.72 -6.96 -8.57
N PRO A 53 16.91 -6.02 -7.63
CA PRO A 53 15.78 -5.36 -6.97
C PRO A 53 14.96 -4.54 -7.97
N HIS A 54 13.66 -4.41 -7.71
CA HIS A 54 12.76 -3.57 -8.51
C HIS A 54 11.82 -2.75 -7.63
N PRO A 55 11.34 -1.58 -8.11
CA PRO A 55 10.49 -0.69 -7.32
C PRO A 55 9.07 -1.25 -7.19
N ARG A 56 8.39 -0.82 -6.12
CA ARG A 56 7.01 -1.21 -5.81
C ARG A 56 6.18 0.03 -5.50
N ALA A 57 4.96 0.10 -6.01
CA ALA A 57 4.00 1.17 -5.69
C ALA A 57 2.58 0.63 -5.72
N ILE A 58 1.69 1.21 -4.92
CA ILE A 58 0.26 0.87 -4.90
C ILE A 58 -0.35 1.27 -6.25
N SER A 59 -0.97 0.34 -6.96
CA SER A 59 -1.52 0.57 -8.31
C SER A 59 -3.04 0.77 -8.33
N GLU A 60 -3.74 0.37 -7.27
CA GLU A 60 -5.19 0.47 -7.13
C GLU A 60 -5.58 1.26 -5.88
N GLY A 61 -6.83 1.69 -5.81
CA GLY A 61 -7.39 2.43 -4.68
C GLY A 61 -8.91 2.51 -4.78
N SER A 62 -9.53 3.21 -3.85
CA SER A 62 -10.97 3.51 -3.86
C SER A 62 -11.40 4.28 -5.12
N ASN A 63 -12.59 4.01 -5.62
CA ASN A 63 -13.20 4.75 -6.73
C ASN A 63 -13.93 6.02 -6.28
N SER A 64 -14.14 6.21 -4.97
CA SER A 64 -14.98 7.29 -4.43
C SER A 64 -14.33 8.05 -3.27
N VAL A 65 -13.33 7.45 -2.61
CA VAL A 65 -12.63 8.08 -1.49
C VAL A 65 -11.23 8.50 -1.94
N PHE A 66 -10.95 9.79 -1.79
CA PHE A 66 -9.68 10.38 -2.18
C PHE A 66 -9.02 11.04 -0.96
N MET A 67 -7.70 10.91 -0.86
CA MET A 67 -6.87 11.57 0.15
C MET A 67 -5.78 12.34 -0.60
N ASP A 68 -5.67 13.65 -0.35
CA ASP A 68 -4.85 14.57 -1.14
C ASP A 68 -5.03 14.43 -2.67
N GLY A 69 -6.25 14.19 -3.12
CA GLY A 69 -6.57 14.03 -4.54
C GLY A 69 -6.17 12.68 -5.16
N GLN A 70 -5.60 11.74 -4.39
CA GLN A 70 -5.29 10.39 -4.85
C GLN A 70 -6.29 9.37 -4.28
N PRO A 71 -6.66 8.32 -5.03
CA PRO A 71 -7.46 7.20 -4.51
C PRO A 71 -6.89 6.63 -3.21
N ALA A 72 -7.71 6.55 -2.16
CA ALA A 72 -7.27 5.97 -0.89
C ALA A 72 -7.04 4.46 -1.03
N ALA A 73 -5.93 3.95 -0.50
CA ALA A 73 -5.59 2.53 -0.59
C ALA A 73 -6.31 1.70 0.48
N ARG A 74 -6.76 0.51 0.08
CA ARG A 74 -7.52 -0.43 0.89
C ARG A 74 -6.85 -1.79 0.86
N SER A 75 -7.08 -2.56 1.90
CA SER A 75 -6.61 -3.93 1.98
C SER A 75 -7.17 -4.74 0.82
N GLY A 76 -6.29 -5.38 0.06
CA GLY A 76 -6.62 -6.11 -1.16
C GLY A 76 -6.38 -5.34 -2.46
N ASP A 77 -6.11 -4.03 -2.41
CA ASP A 77 -5.74 -3.26 -3.60
C ASP A 77 -4.34 -3.69 -4.11
N ALA A 78 -4.16 -3.74 -5.43
CA ALA A 78 -2.95 -4.25 -6.06
C ALA A 78 -1.70 -3.36 -5.87
N VAL A 79 -0.54 -4.02 -5.92
CA VAL A 79 0.78 -3.40 -6.08
C VAL A 79 1.24 -3.62 -7.52
N GLY A 80 1.78 -2.58 -8.17
CA GLY A 80 2.00 -2.59 -9.62
C GLY A 80 2.96 -3.66 -10.15
N CYS A 81 3.91 -4.14 -9.34
CA CYS A 81 4.82 -5.22 -9.71
C CYS A 81 4.25 -6.63 -9.43
N GLY A 82 3.15 -6.72 -8.67
CA GLY A 82 2.57 -7.95 -8.15
C GLY A 82 2.31 -7.91 -6.64
N GLY A 83 1.33 -8.71 -6.23
CA GLY A 83 0.84 -8.76 -4.85
C GLY A 83 -0.22 -7.71 -4.55
N LYS A 84 -0.62 -7.64 -3.28
CA LYS A 84 -1.67 -6.74 -2.77
C LYS A 84 -1.22 -6.09 -1.47
N VAL A 85 -1.70 -4.90 -1.18
CA VAL A 85 -1.50 -4.30 0.16
C VAL A 85 -2.44 -4.95 1.17
N GLN A 86 -1.93 -5.18 2.38
CA GLN A 86 -2.66 -5.72 3.51
C GLN A 86 -2.44 -4.82 4.71
N GLY A 87 -3.51 -4.18 5.13
CA GLY A 87 -3.55 -3.30 6.28
C GLY A 87 -4.81 -3.56 7.09
N GLY A 88 -5.14 -2.59 7.93
CA GLY A 88 -6.34 -2.65 8.75
C GLY A 88 -6.27 -1.62 9.86
N GLY A 89 -7.26 -1.66 10.74
CA GLY A 89 -7.38 -0.68 11.81
C GLY A 89 -8.84 -0.40 12.12
N THR A 90 -9.14 0.86 12.44
CA THR A 90 -10.51 1.28 12.82
C THR A 90 -11.34 1.83 11.65
N VAL A 91 -10.68 2.19 10.53
CA VAL A 91 -11.32 2.89 9.41
C VAL A 91 -11.71 1.93 8.28
N ASN A 92 -12.94 2.07 7.78
CA ASN A 92 -13.41 1.41 6.56
C ASN A 92 -13.51 2.43 5.41
N ILE A 93 -13.00 2.05 4.24
CA ILE A 93 -12.98 2.83 3.02
C ILE A 93 -13.71 2.03 1.93
N GLY A 94 -14.67 2.69 1.26
CA GLY A 94 -15.46 2.12 0.16
C GLY A 94 -14.70 1.96 -1.15
#